data_AF-A0A4Z0R342-F1
#
_entry.id   AF-A0A4Z0R342-F1
#
_cell.length_a   1.000
_cell.length_b   1.000
_cell.length_c   1.000
_cell.angle_alpha   90.00
_cell.angle_beta   90.00
_cell.angle_gamma   90.00
#
_symmetry.space_group_name_H-M   'P 1'
#
loop_
_entity.id
_entity.type
_entity.pdbx_description
1 polymer ?
#
loop_
_entity_poly.entity_id
_entity_poly.type
_entity_poly.pdbx_seq_one_letter_code
_entity_poly.pdbx_strand_id
1 'polypeptide(L)'
;MAGERKGKTYEALVKVALDRLRTEQENLGEIFWNETPAGMTIEPDFCIGDDVNHPQIVILVTHSGSAKNSDMKFWRNMGELVEAKTCLATVPRVVNIAFDSIIKESLKKLQAAAFDGQVVVGDRDYGVELIAWVDQHLANLPTAMMEKLEVITEMVGNNDGLNRAISRLTEDLGKAITSTLPELEQLWGMEKDRIRGKAPVARDTYVRRGFTKRILLGNAINGGSIKSEDYIWAHKVGLLNRAIKGFHIVDHDLEWFMSSPWADSYEAVSGNCITQGFLQQVDKVRSIVLLEEYTRYVLEHLLELQTKEGMLEHLRKQLTNPAESIDIPEGVLAPQNIWLFDYIGALIKARTNRSQGFGYSTFAGHVDAKSSYIGSMDVGTWCSCFMNQYFNRHTAFNPPVIAEEYVANVLAEQLKTVSSLEISRLSDDIISQYIAKEYEATLLAHRGFDPLLAIMIHTGIIKASSRKTGISTCFAEKAGLGGQAGKTTVVKVKNTLINWQSVSDAGRDHKKKELCGRAVGLRYSWDAIRNQFVRRPGVNKLILVLDGTWRQKDLDALVRSGWDQIFYADELVGLAAAIM
;
A
#
# COMPACT_ATOMS: atom_id res chain seq x y z
N MET A 1 12.26 8.59 -1.83
CA MET A 1 12.74 9.77 -2.59
C MET A 1 13.19 9.45 -4.02
N ALA A 2 13.95 8.38 -4.30
CA ALA A 2 14.40 8.08 -5.67
C ALA A 2 13.26 7.97 -6.71
N GLY A 3 12.17 7.27 -6.38
CA GLY A 3 11.00 7.16 -7.27
C GLY A 3 10.30 8.51 -7.54
N GLU A 4 10.25 9.40 -6.55
CA GLU A 4 9.66 10.73 -6.72
C GLU A 4 10.51 11.61 -7.63
N ARG A 5 11.85 11.62 -7.44
CA ARG A 5 12.77 12.30 -8.37
C ARG A 5 12.59 11.79 -9.79
N LYS A 6 12.48 10.47 -9.97
CA LYS A 6 12.28 9.82 -11.27
C LYS A 6 10.95 10.22 -11.91
N GLY A 7 9.87 10.24 -11.13
CA GLY A 7 8.55 10.72 -11.57
C GLY A 7 8.60 12.16 -12.10
N LYS A 8 9.18 13.08 -11.32
CA LYS A 8 9.32 14.49 -11.73
C LYS A 8 10.22 14.67 -12.95
N THR A 9 11.18 13.78 -13.17
CA THR A 9 11.99 13.78 -14.42
C THR A 9 11.15 13.32 -15.62
N TYR A 10 10.28 12.32 -15.47
CA TYR A 10 9.35 11.92 -16.53
C TYR A 10 8.33 13.02 -16.85
N GLU A 11 7.78 13.68 -15.84
CA GLU A 11 6.93 14.86 -16.03
C GLU A 11 7.67 15.94 -16.85
N ALA A 12 8.93 16.24 -16.52
CA ALA A 12 9.71 17.23 -17.27
C ALA A 12 9.94 16.84 -18.74
N LEU A 13 10.20 15.56 -19.05
CA LEU A 13 10.30 15.07 -20.44
C LEU A 13 8.96 15.24 -21.19
N VAL A 14 7.84 14.94 -20.52
CA VAL A 14 6.49 15.19 -21.07
C VAL A 14 6.27 16.67 -21.31
N LYS A 15 6.70 17.55 -20.39
CA LYS A 15 6.57 19.00 -20.55
C LYS A 15 7.33 19.51 -21.78
N VAL A 16 8.57 19.05 -22.01
CA VAL A 16 9.34 19.39 -23.23
C VAL A 16 8.58 18.96 -24.48
N ALA A 17 8.00 17.75 -24.49
CA ALA A 17 7.22 17.27 -25.62
C ALA A 17 5.92 18.08 -25.83
N LEU A 18 5.23 18.48 -24.76
CA LEU A 18 4.04 19.32 -24.83
C LEU A 18 4.36 20.74 -25.33
N ASP A 19 5.49 21.33 -24.92
CA ASP A 19 5.91 22.66 -25.40
C ASP A 19 6.22 22.67 -26.90
N ARG A 20 6.81 21.57 -27.41
CA ARG A 20 6.98 21.35 -28.85
C ARG A 20 5.63 21.24 -29.55
N LEU A 21 4.74 20.40 -29.02
CA LEU A 21 3.40 20.21 -29.58
C LEU A 21 2.61 21.51 -29.64
N ARG A 22 2.71 22.38 -28.62
CA ARG A 22 2.10 23.71 -28.59
C ARG A 22 2.65 24.63 -29.68
N THR A 23 3.94 24.51 -30.00
CA THR A 23 4.57 25.28 -31.08
C THR A 23 4.11 24.78 -32.46
N GLU A 24 3.84 23.48 -32.58
CA GLU A 24 3.33 22.84 -33.81
C GLU A 24 1.82 23.03 -34.02
N GLN A 25 1.05 23.23 -32.93
CA GLN A 25 -0.41 23.35 -32.94
C GLN A 25 -0.84 24.68 -32.30
N GLU A 26 -1.18 25.68 -33.13
CA GLU A 26 -1.55 27.03 -32.68
C GLU A 26 -2.71 27.06 -31.66
N ASN A 27 -3.58 26.04 -31.65
CA ASN A 27 -4.79 26.00 -30.81
C ASN A 27 -4.74 24.97 -29.67
N LEU A 28 -3.55 24.55 -29.22
CA LEU A 28 -3.46 23.57 -28.13
C LEU A 28 -3.95 24.12 -26.78
N GLY A 29 -3.78 25.42 -26.52
CA GLY A 29 -4.04 26.07 -25.24
C GLY A 29 -2.78 26.25 -24.38
N GLU A 30 -2.95 26.88 -23.22
CA GLU A 30 -1.88 27.04 -22.22
C GLU A 30 -1.65 25.73 -21.45
N ILE A 31 -0.40 25.44 -21.08
CA ILE A 31 0.00 24.22 -20.36
C ILE A 31 0.34 24.59 -18.92
N PHE A 32 -0.46 24.12 -17.98
CA PHE A 32 -0.27 24.30 -16.53
C PHE A 32 0.34 23.02 -15.94
N TRP A 33 1.44 23.13 -15.19
CA TRP A 33 2.18 21.99 -14.61
C TRP A 33 2.04 21.96 -13.09
N ASN A 34 1.44 20.90 -12.54
CA ASN A 34 1.17 20.75 -11.10
C ASN A 34 0.36 21.91 -10.51
N GLU A 35 -0.62 22.42 -11.26
CA GLU A 35 -1.58 23.40 -10.76
C GLU A 35 -2.94 22.74 -10.59
N THR A 36 -3.61 22.98 -9.45
CA THR A 36 -4.88 22.33 -9.12
C THR A 36 -6.06 23.19 -9.61
N PRO A 37 -6.85 22.71 -10.60
CA PRO A 37 -8.06 23.42 -11.04
C PRO A 37 -9.07 23.60 -9.91
N ALA A 38 -9.84 24.69 -9.95
CA ALA A 38 -10.95 24.91 -9.03
C ALA A 38 -11.96 23.75 -9.08
N GLY A 39 -12.30 23.21 -7.91
CA GLY A 39 -13.24 22.09 -7.76
C GLY A 39 -12.57 20.72 -7.68
N MET A 40 -11.33 20.57 -8.12
CA MET A 40 -10.53 19.37 -7.87
C MET A 40 -9.86 19.41 -6.50
N THR A 41 -9.64 18.24 -5.91
CA THR A 41 -8.89 18.07 -4.67
C THR A 41 -7.58 17.31 -4.86
N ILE A 42 -7.31 16.93 -6.10
CA ILE A 42 -6.10 16.25 -6.52
C ILE A 42 -5.43 17.15 -7.55
N GLU A 43 -4.15 17.42 -7.32
CA GLU A 43 -3.28 18.10 -8.27
C GLU A 43 -2.99 17.16 -9.46
N PRO A 44 -3.40 17.51 -10.69
CA PRO A 44 -3.02 16.78 -11.89
C PRO A 44 -1.58 17.11 -12.29
N ASP A 45 -0.93 16.20 -13.02
CA ASP A 45 0.43 16.46 -13.51
C ASP A 45 0.42 17.59 -14.55
N PHE A 46 -0.49 17.55 -15.54
CA PHE A 46 -0.70 18.68 -16.46
C PHE A 46 -2.17 18.95 -16.74
N CYS A 47 -2.48 20.24 -16.91
CA CYS A 47 -3.73 20.73 -17.48
C CYS A 47 -3.43 21.52 -18.74
N ILE A 48 -4.28 21.37 -19.76
CA ILE A 48 -4.20 22.16 -20.99
C ILE A 48 -5.56 22.78 -21.27
N GLY A 49 -5.61 24.10 -21.47
CA GLY A 49 -6.83 24.83 -21.75
C GLY A 49 -6.61 26.35 -21.81
N ASP A 50 -7.69 27.10 -21.77
CA ASP A 50 -7.64 28.57 -21.80
C ASP A 50 -7.10 29.14 -20.47
N ASP A 51 -7.44 28.46 -19.36
CA ASP A 51 -6.89 28.72 -18.03
C ASP A 51 -6.93 27.44 -17.18
N VAL A 52 -6.26 27.45 -16.02
CA VAL A 52 -6.16 26.31 -15.10
C VAL A 52 -7.51 25.77 -14.62
N ASN A 53 -8.55 26.60 -14.52
CA ASN A 53 -9.88 26.23 -14.03
C ASN A 53 -10.81 25.74 -15.14
N HIS A 54 -10.45 25.95 -16.41
CA HIS A 54 -11.19 25.49 -17.58
C HIS A 54 -10.33 24.60 -18.49
N PRO A 55 -9.72 23.52 -17.96
CA PRO A 55 -8.90 22.64 -18.78
C PRO A 55 -9.79 21.90 -19.78
N GLN A 56 -9.30 21.78 -21.01
CA GLN A 56 -9.86 20.93 -22.07
C GLN A 56 -9.22 19.53 -22.05
N ILE A 57 -7.97 19.44 -21.56
CA ILE A 57 -7.22 18.20 -21.43
C ILE A 57 -6.57 18.16 -20.03
N VAL A 58 -6.61 16.99 -19.40
CA VAL A 58 -5.84 16.65 -18.20
C VAL A 58 -4.92 15.49 -18.54
N ILE A 59 -3.64 15.58 -18.18
CA ILE A 59 -2.64 14.55 -18.45
C ILE A 59 -2.12 14.01 -17.14
N LEU A 60 -2.09 12.68 -17.03
CA LEU A 60 -1.57 11.93 -15.90
C LEU A 60 -0.30 11.20 -16.32
N VAL A 61 0.80 11.41 -15.60
CA VAL A 61 2.10 10.77 -15.83
C VAL A 61 2.34 9.74 -14.72
N THR A 62 2.39 8.47 -15.11
CA THR A 62 2.62 7.37 -14.18
C THR A 62 3.91 6.63 -14.47
N HIS A 63 4.55 6.20 -13.39
CA HIS A 63 5.61 5.21 -13.44
C HIS A 63 5.46 4.30 -12.21
N SER A 64 5.88 3.05 -12.33
CA SER A 64 5.92 2.12 -11.21
C SER A 64 7.23 1.34 -11.25
N GLY A 65 7.79 1.05 -10.07
CA GLY A 65 8.98 0.19 -9.98
C GLY A 65 8.65 -1.30 -9.91
N SER A 66 7.36 -1.68 -9.94
CA SER A 66 6.95 -3.09 -9.89
C SER A 66 5.49 -3.29 -10.32
N ALA A 67 5.21 -4.47 -10.88
CA ALA A 67 3.85 -4.87 -11.28
C ALA A 67 2.83 -4.81 -10.13
N LYS A 68 3.22 -5.01 -8.86
CA LYS A 68 2.31 -4.87 -7.72
C LYS A 68 1.91 -3.41 -7.47
N ASN A 69 2.84 -2.49 -7.65
CA ASN A 69 2.60 -1.05 -7.49
C ASN A 69 1.76 -0.49 -8.64
N SER A 70 1.80 -1.12 -9.82
CA SER A 70 1.01 -0.71 -10.98
C SER A 70 -0.52 -0.76 -10.74
N ASP A 71 -1.04 -1.79 -10.06
CA ASP A 71 -2.48 -1.87 -9.68
C ASP A 71 -2.88 -0.71 -8.76
N MET A 72 -2.05 -0.39 -7.76
CA MET A 72 -2.32 0.70 -6.83
C MET A 72 -2.28 2.06 -7.52
N LYS A 73 -1.32 2.27 -8.42
CA LYS A 73 -1.20 3.49 -9.24
C LYS A 73 -2.39 3.64 -10.17
N PHE A 74 -2.81 2.57 -10.84
CA PHE A 74 -4.00 2.59 -11.69
C PHE A 74 -5.22 3.14 -10.95
N TRP A 75 -5.54 2.62 -9.76
CA TRP A 75 -6.70 3.10 -9.00
C TRP A 75 -6.57 4.55 -8.52
N ARG A 76 -5.35 5.03 -8.28
CA ARG A 76 -5.11 6.44 -7.94
C ARG A 76 -5.40 7.34 -9.15
N ASN A 77 -4.90 6.95 -10.33
CA ASN A 77 -5.17 7.66 -11.59
C ASN A 77 -6.66 7.61 -11.96
N MET A 78 -7.35 6.51 -11.65
CA MET A 78 -8.82 6.44 -11.80
C MET A 78 -9.54 7.44 -10.91
N GLY A 79 -9.05 7.70 -9.69
CA GLY A 79 -9.59 8.76 -8.84
C GLY A 79 -9.44 10.14 -9.45
N GLU A 80 -8.27 10.41 -10.03
CA GLU A 80 -7.96 11.67 -10.73
C GLU A 80 -8.82 11.86 -11.98
N LEU A 81 -8.98 10.81 -12.79
CA LEU A 81 -9.92 10.76 -13.91
C LEU A 81 -11.35 11.11 -13.46
N VAL A 82 -11.85 10.46 -12.40
CA VAL A 82 -13.21 10.72 -11.91
C VAL A 82 -13.35 12.16 -11.41
N GLU A 83 -12.40 12.68 -10.64
CA GLU A 83 -12.46 14.08 -10.18
C GLU A 83 -12.44 15.05 -11.37
N ALA A 84 -11.54 14.87 -12.33
CA ALA A 84 -11.49 15.70 -13.54
C ALA A 84 -12.82 15.67 -14.31
N LYS A 85 -13.39 14.49 -14.51
CA LYS A 85 -14.62 14.32 -15.31
C LYS A 85 -15.89 14.80 -14.59
N THR A 86 -15.91 14.83 -13.26
CA THR A 86 -17.13 15.11 -12.47
C THR A 86 -17.11 16.44 -11.71
N CYS A 87 -15.93 16.97 -11.37
CA CYS A 87 -15.80 18.16 -10.54
C CYS A 87 -15.55 19.44 -11.35
N LEU A 88 -15.00 19.33 -12.56
CA LEU A 88 -14.76 20.47 -13.44
C LEU A 88 -16.04 20.90 -14.17
N ALA A 89 -16.13 22.20 -14.47
CA ALA A 89 -17.27 22.79 -15.16
C ALA A 89 -17.49 22.13 -16.53
N THR A 90 -16.44 22.07 -17.33
CA THR A 90 -16.38 21.29 -18.58
C THR A 90 -15.92 19.85 -18.30
N VAL A 91 -16.20 18.91 -19.20
CA VAL A 91 -15.66 17.54 -19.10
C VAL A 91 -14.38 17.47 -19.94
N PRO A 92 -13.18 17.58 -19.34
CA PRO A 92 -11.95 17.52 -20.12
C PRO A 92 -11.73 16.10 -20.67
N ARG A 93 -10.92 16.00 -21.72
CA ARG A 93 -10.26 14.73 -22.08
C ARG A 93 -9.19 14.42 -21.04
N VAL A 94 -9.02 13.15 -20.70
CA VAL A 94 -8.02 12.70 -19.73
C VAL A 94 -7.11 11.68 -20.39
N VAL A 95 -5.83 12.00 -20.46
CA VAL A 95 -4.79 11.20 -21.11
C VAL A 95 -3.86 10.62 -20.06
N ASN A 96 -3.55 9.33 -20.16
CA ASN A 96 -2.62 8.66 -19.25
C ASN A 96 -1.33 8.26 -19.98
N ILE A 97 -0.21 8.79 -19.53
CA ILE A 97 1.14 8.48 -20.03
C ILE A 97 1.85 7.60 -19.01
N ALA A 98 2.30 6.43 -19.42
CA ALA A 98 2.98 5.47 -18.55
C ALA A 98 4.40 5.18 -19.01
N PHE A 99 5.40 5.49 -18.18
CA PHE A 99 6.84 5.25 -18.43
C PHE A 99 7.34 3.88 -17.95
N ASP A 100 6.44 2.93 -17.72
CA ASP A 100 6.77 1.64 -17.11
C ASP A 100 6.76 0.52 -18.17
N SER A 101 7.83 -0.28 -18.21
CA SER A 101 7.92 -1.47 -19.06
C SER A 101 7.25 -2.70 -18.42
N ILE A 102 6.93 -2.65 -17.12
CA ILE A 102 6.39 -3.77 -16.33
C ILE A 102 4.96 -3.47 -15.87
N ILE A 103 4.10 -3.06 -16.80
CA ILE A 103 2.66 -2.96 -16.57
C ILE A 103 2.01 -4.28 -16.97
N LYS A 104 1.20 -4.86 -16.08
CA LYS A 104 0.41 -6.05 -16.40
C LYS A 104 -0.48 -5.77 -17.62
N GLU A 105 -0.51 -6.70 -18.56
CA GLU A 105 -1.31 -6.57 -19.80
C GLU A 105 -2.80 -6.28 -19.52
N SER A 106 -3.36 -6.89 -18.47
CA SER A 106 -4.73 -6.61 -18.04
C SER A 106 -4.95 -5.16 -17.60
N LEU A 107 -3.95 -4.51 -16.99
CA LEU A 107 -4.04 -3.10 -16.63
C LEU A 107 -3.89 -2.18 -17.84
N LYS A 108 -3.09 -2.55 -18.84
CA LYS A 108 -2.99 -1.77 -20.09
C LYS A 108 -4.36 -1.70 -20.78
N LYS A 109 -5.03 -2.84 -20.95
CA LYS A 109 -6.39 -2.92 -21.49
C LYS A 109 -7.40 -2.14 -20.65
N LEU A 110 -7.28 -2.22 -19.32
CA LEU A 110 -8.15 -1.48 -18.41
C LEU A 110 -7.96 0.03 -18.52
N GLN A 111 -6.73 0.51 -18.66
CA GLN A 111 -6.43 1.93 -18.90
C GLN A 111 -6.99 2.38 -20.26
N ALA A 112 -6.75 1.63 -21.33
CA ALA A 112 -7.30 1.94 -22.66
C ALA A 112 -8.85 2.01 -22.66
N ALA A 113 -9.52 1.24 -21.80
CA ALA A 113 -10.97 1.28 -21.67
C ALA A 113 -11.49 2.48 -20.86
N ALA A 114 -10.65 3.09 -20.00
CA ALA A 114 -11.05 4.10 -19.02
C ALA A 114 -10.66 5.54 -19.39
N PHE A 115 -9.53 5.72 -20.07
CA PHE A 115 -8.98 7.03 -20.44
C PHE A 115 -9.28 7.38 -21.89
N ASP A 116 -9.40 8.67 -22.22
CA ASP A 116 -9.68 9.12 -23.59
C ASP A 116 -8.47 8.88 -24.51
N GLY A 117 -7.26 8.93 -23.95
CA GLY A 117 -6.01 8.60 -24.62
C GLY A 117 -5.01 7.93 -23.69
N GLN A 118 -4.13 7.10 -24.26
CA GLN A 118 -3.08 6.41 -23.52
C GLN A 118 -1.79 6.34 -24.32
N VAL A 119 -0.66 6.60 -23.67
CA VAL A 119 0.68 6.32 -24.20
C VAL A 119 1.43 5.44 -23.21
N VAL A 120 1.75 4.20 -23.60
CA VAL A 120 2.64 3.34 -22.82
C VAL A 120 4.04 3.48 -23.41
N VAL A 121 4.80 4.43 -22.89
CA VAL A 121 6.13 4.77 -23.39
C VAL A 121 7.04 3.54 -23.36
N GLY A 122 6.98 2.74 -22.30
CA GLY A 122 7.78 1.51 -22.18
C GLY A 122 7.55 0.45 -23.26
N ASP A 123 6.43 0.50 -23.99
CA ASP A 123 6.14 -0.40 -25.12
C ASP A 123 6.62 0.15 -26.47
N ARG A 124 7.14 1.38 -26.49
CA ARG A 124 7.67 2.04 -27.67
C ARG A 124 9.18 1.85 -27.74
N ASP A 125 9.68 1.75 -28.96
CA ASP A 125 11.12 1.67 -29.24
C ASP A 125 11.88 2.90 -28.70
N TYR A 126 11.33 4.11 -28.87
CA TYR A 126 11.91 5.33 -28.29
C TYR A 126 11.81 5.37 -26.75
N GLY A 127 10.90 4.61 -26.15
CA GLY A 127 10.69 4.63 -24.71
C GLY A 127 11.80 3.92 -23.94
N VAL A 128 12.38 2.86 -24.51
CA VAL A 128 13.56 2.19 -23.94
C VAL A 128 14.72 3.18 -23.81
N GLU A 129 14.92 4.01 -24.84
CA GLU A 129 15.94 5.06 -24.85
C GLU A 129 15.67 6.13 -23.78
N LEU A 130 14.43 6.63 -23.68
CA LEU A 130 14.06 7.62 -22.67
C LEU A 130 14.23 7.09 -21.23
N ILE A 131 13.80 5.85 -20.96
CA ILE A 131 13.91 5.26 -19.62
C ILE A 131 15.38 5.06 -19.25
N ALA A 132 16.20 4.53 -20.17
CA ALA A 132 17.63 4.34 -19.95
C ALA A 132 18.35 5.67 -19.72
N TRP A 133 17.98 6.70 -20.49
CA TRP A 133 18.52 8.05 -20.33
C TRP A 133 18.21 8.62 -18.94
N VAL A 134 16.96 8.49 -18.47
CA VAL A 134 16.59 8.94 -17.12
C VAL A 134 17.41 8.21 -16.06
N ASP A 135 17.56 6.89 -16.15
CA ASP A 135 18.31 6.12 -15.15
C ASP A 135 19.79 6.50 -15.09
N GLN A 136 20.40 6.86 -16.22
CA GLN A 136 21.80 7.31 -16.29
C GLN A 136 22.01 8.71 -15.71
N HIS A 137 21.04 9.62 -15.87
CA HIS A 137 21.22 11.04 -15.53
C HIS A 137 20.53 11.46 -14.23
N LEU A 138 19.66 10.63 -13.65
CA LEU A 138 18.82 10.99 -12.50
C LEU A 138 19.59 11.56 -11.30
N ALA A 139 20.79 11.03 -11.02
CA ALA A 139 21.61 11.48 -9.90
C ALA A 139 22.05 12.95 -10.06
N ASN A 140 22.35 13.37 -11.29
CA ASN A 140 22.95 14.66 -11.64
C ASN A 140 21.91 15.74 -11.96
N LEU A 141 20.64 15.36 -12.14
CA LEU A 141 19.59 16.33 -12.43
C LEU A 141 19.20 17.15 -11.18
N PRO A 142 18.90 18.46 -11.34
CA PRO A 142 18.42 19.32 -10.27
C PRO A 142 17.19 18.74 -9.56
N THR A 143 17.00 19.13 -8.30
CA THR A 143 15.81 18.74 -7.54
C THR A 143 14.64 19.68 -7.83
N ALA A 144 14.91 20.99 -8.00
CA ALA A 144 13.91 21.99 -8.33
C ALA A 144 13.31 21.73 -9.71
N MET A 145 11.99 21.87 -9.82
CA MET A 145 11.22 21.46 -11.00
C MET A 145 11.57 22.26 -12.26
N MET A 146 11.62 23.59 -12.15
CA MET A 146 11.91 24.48 -13.28
C MET A 146 13.37 24.37 -13.75
N GLU A 147 14.33 24.39 -12.83
CA GLU A 147 15.75 24.17 -13.16
C GLU A 147 15.97 22.81 -13.85
N LYS A 148 15.27 21.77 -13.39
CA LYS A 148 15.32 20.44 -14.03
C LYS A 148 14.78 20.50 -15.46
N LEU A 149 13.67 21.21 -15.70
CA LEU A 149 13.11 21.36 -17.04
C LEU A 149 14.08 22.09 -17.98
N GLU A 150 14.72 23.16 -17.51
CA GLU A 150 15.72 23.91 -18.29
C GLU A 150 16.90 23.02 -18.68
N VAL A 151 17.49 22.29 -17.72
CA VAL A 151 18.61 21.36 -17.97
C VAL A 151 18.20 20.26 -18.95
N ILE A 152 17.01 19.68 -18.78
CA ILE A 152 16.51 18.65 -19.71
C ILE A 152 16.32 19.24 -21.11
N THR A 153 15.77 20.45 -21.22
CA THR A 153 15.56 21.13 -22.51
C THR A 153 16.89 21.36 -23.24
N GLU A 154 17.92 21.83 -22.53
CA GLU A 154 19.27 21.99 -23.06
C GLU A 154 19.86 20.64 -23.51
N MET A 155 19.76 19.60 -22.67
CA MET A 155 20.25 18.27 -23.00
C MET A 155 19.56 17.67 -24.22
N VAL A 156 18.25 17.90 -24.38
CA VAL A 156 17.49 17.48 -25.56
C VAL A 156 17.98 18.25 -26.80
N GLY A 157 18.34 19.52 -26.69
CA GLY A 157 18.92 20.30 -27.79
C GLY A 157 20.31 19.85 -28.22
N ASN A 158 21.11 19.34 -27.27
CA ASN A 158 22.51 18.94 -27.49
C ASN A 158 22.71 17.45 -27.77
N ASN A 159 21.66 16.63 -27.72
CA ASN A 159 21.74 15.18 -27.92
C ASN A 159 20.74 14.70 -28.98
N ASP A 160 21.25 14.36 -30.16
CA ASP A 160 20.41 13.94 -31.30
C ASP A 160 19.54 12.71 -31.03
N GLY A 161 20.03 11.74 -30.24
CA GLY A 161 19.27 10.54 -29.87
C GLY A 161 18.07 10.89 -29.02
N LEU A 162 18.33 11.60 -27.91
CA LEU A 162 17.30 12.08 -27.00
C LEU A 162 16.30 13.00 -27.73
N ASN A 163 16.79 13.89 -28.60
CA ASN A 163 15.95 14.75 -29.42
C ASN A 163 14.96 13.97 -30.29
N ARG A 164 15.45 12.95 -31.00
CA ARG A 164 14.59 12.07 -31.82
C ARG A 164 13.58 11.33 -30.95
N ALA A 165 13.98 10.81 -29.80
CA ALA A 165 13.09 10.13 -28.88
C ALA A 165 11.97 11.06 -28.36
N ILE A 166 12.29 12.31 -28.02
CA ILE A 166 11.31 13.32 -27.62
C ILE A 166 10.39 13.73 -28.77
N SER A 167 10.88 13.85 -30.00
CA SER A 167 10.00 14.12 -31.15
C SER A 167 8.98 13.01 -31.36
N ARG A 168 9.37 11.74 -31.21
CA ARG A 168 8.44 10.61 -31.32
C ARG A 168 7.45 10.53 -30.16
N LEU A 169 7.89 10.88 -28.94
CA LEU A 169 6.97 11.08 -27.82
C LEU A 169 5.97 12.20 -28.14
N THR A 170 6.42 13.31 -28.72
CA THR A 170 5.58 14.45 -29.12
C THR A 170 4.50 14.02 -30.12
N GLU A 171 4.85 13.22 -31.13
CA GLU A 171 3.90 12.65 -32.09
C GLU A 171 2.84 11.76 -31.43
N ASP A 172 3.26 10.87 -30.52
CA ASP A 172 2.33 9.98 -29.79
C ASP A 172 1.44 10.76 -28.83
N LEU A 173 1.96 11.82 -28.19
CA LEU A 173 1.16 12.73 -27.38
C LEU A 173 0.12 13.46 -28.22
N GLY A 174 0.49 13.98 -29.39
CA GLY A 174 -0.44 14.61 -30.32
C GLY A 174 -1.61 13.71 -30.71
N LYS A 175 -1.36 12.42 -30.95
CA LYS A 175 -2.40 11.41 -31.19
C LYS A 175 -3.25 11.13 -29.94
N ALA A 176 -2.61 11.03 -28.78
CA ALA A 176 -3.31 10.70 -27.54
C ALA A 176 -4.23 11.83 -27.06
N ILE A 177 -3.83 13.10 -27.18
CA ILE A 177 -4.65 14.24 -26.75
C ILE A 177 -5.82 14.53 -27.69
N THR A 178 -5.72 14.11 -28.96
CA THR A 178 -6.78 14.26 -29.95
C THR A 178 -7.77 13.09 -29.93
N SER A 179 -7.40 11.97 -29.31
CA SER A 179 -8.25 10.80 -29.13
C SER A 179 -9.52 11.13 -28.32
N THR A 180 -10.63 10.58 -28.77
CA THR A 180 -11.94 10.69 -28.13
C THR A 180 -12.61 9.32 -28.11
N LEU A 181 -13.29 9.01 -27.01
CA LEU A 181 -14.11 7.81 -26.88
C LEU A 181 -15.56 8.23 -26.59
N PRO A 182 -16.44 8.30 -27.61
CA PRO A 182 -17.81 8.80 -27.45
C PRO A 182 -18.61 8.07 -26.35
N GLU A 183 -18.35 6.78 -26.17
CA GLU A 183 -18.96 6.00 -25.09
C GLU A 183 -18.57 6.50 -23.68
N LEU A 184 -17.35 7.04 -23.50
CA LEU A 184 -16.96 7.67 -22.24
C LEU A 184 -17.70 8.99 -22.03
N GLU A 185 -17.90 9.79 -23.08
CA GLU A 185 -18.67 11.03 -22.97
C GLU A 185 -20.09 10.76 -22.45
N GLN A 186 -20.75 9.71 -22.95
CA GLN A 186 -22.04 9.26 -22.45
C GLN A 186 -21.99 8.86 -20.97
N LEU A 187 -20.96 8.09 -20.56
CA LEU A 187 -20.76 7.69 -19.17
C LEU A 187 -20.63 8.91 -18.25
N TRP A 188 -19.80 9.87 -18.62
CA TRP A 188 -19.54 11.06 -17.82
C TRP A 188 -20.72 12.03 -17.81
N GLY A 189 -21.49 12.10 -18.90
CA GLY A 189 -22.78 12.80 -18.93
C GLY A 189 -23.75 12.23 -17.89
N MET A 190 -23.94 10.90 -17.88
CA MET A 190 -24.79 10.23 -16.88
C MET A 190 -24.34 10.51 -15.43
N GLU A 191 -23.04 10.56 -15.17
CA GLU A 191 -22.51 10.83 -13.84
C GLU A 191 -22.62 12.31 -13.45
N LYS A 192 -22.46 13.25 -14.38
CA LYS A 192 -22.69 14.68 -14.12
C LYS A 192 -24.15 14.97 -13.78
N ASP A 193 -25.09 14.31 -14.46
CA ASP A 193 -26.53 14.48 -14.25
C ASP A 193 -27.05 13.77 -12.98
N ARG A 194 -26.19 13.00 -12.30
CA ARG A 194 -26.59 12.29 -11.09
C ARG A 194 -26.88 13.25 -9.94
N ILE A 195 -28.00 13.02 -9.25
CA ILE A 195 -28.29 13.66 -7.96
C ILE A 195 -27.25 13.22 -6.93
N ARG A 196 -26.45 14.17 -6.45
CA ARG A 196 -25.39 13.92 -5.47
C ARG A 196 -25.98 13.86 -4.06
N GLY A 197 -25.44 12.96 -3.25
CA GLY A 197 -25.75 12.90 -1.83
C GLY A 197 -25.17 14.08 -1.06
N LYS A 198 -25.34 14.07 0.27
CA LYS A 198 -24.66 14.99 1.18
C LYS A 198 -23.60 14.22 1.94
N ALA A 199 -22.38 14.76 2.01
CA ALA A 199 -21.34 14.20 2.85
C ALA A 199 -21.71 14.35 4.34
N PRO A 200 -21.44 13.34 5.17
CA PRO A 200 -21.56 13.49 6.62
C PRO A 200 -20.50 14.47 7.13
N VAL A 201 -20.64 14.89 8.39
CA VAL A 201 -19.62 15.70 9.07
C VAL A 201 -18.42 14.81 9.37
N ALA A 202 -17.24 15.27 8.95
CA ALA A 202 -15.98 14.60 9.23
C ALA A 202 -15.75 14.42 10.73
N ARG A 203 -15.38 13.19 11.11
CA ARG A 203 -14.95 12.81 12.44
C ARG A 203 -13.92 11.69 12.35
N ASP A 204 -13.16 11.53 13.42
CA ASP A 204 -12.21 10.44 13.55
C ASP A 204 -12.87 9.29 14.29
N THR A 205 -12.73 8.08 13.74
CA THR A 205 -13.13 6.84 14.40
C THR A 205 -11.98 5.87 14.38
N TYR A 206 -11.93 4.96 15.37
CA TYR A 206 -10.79 4.05 15.51
C TYR A 206 -11.26 2.62 15.76
N VAL A 207 -12.31 2.18 15.08
CA VAL A 207 -12.87 0.84 15.27
C VAL A 207 -11.82 -0.21 14.96
N ARG A 208 -11.19 -0.18 13.79
CA ARG A 208 -10.22 -1.23 13.45
C ARG A 208 -9.03 -1.22 14.39
N ARG A 209 -8.41 -0.05 14.59
CA ARG A 209 -7.19 0.09 15.40
C ARG A 209 -7.46 -0.19 16.86
N GLY A 210 -8.46 0.46 17.45
CA GLY A 210 -8.85 0.26 18.84
C GLY A 210 -9.33 -1.17 19.13
N PHE A 211 -10.09 -1.80 18.22
CA PHE A 211 -10.48 -3.21 18.37
C PHE A 211 -9.26 -4.13 18.33
N THR A 212 -8.31 -3.94 17.39
CA THR A 212 -7.08 -4.73 17.38
C THR A 212 -6.28 -4.58 18.68
N LYS A 213 -6.17 -3.35 19.21
CA LYS A 213 -5.49 -3.08 20.48
C LYS A 213 -6.23 -3.69 21.68
N ARG A 214 -7.55 -3.73 21.63
CA ARG A 214 -8.38 -4.45 22.60
C ARG A 214 -8.13 -5.96 22.56
N ILE A 215 -7.95 -6.55 21.38
CA ILE A 215 -7.58 -7.98 21.23
C ILE A 215 -6.17 -8.22 21.79
N LEU A 216 -5.21 -7.33 21.49
CA LEU A 216 -3.84 -7.43 22.00
C LEU A 216 -3.82 -7.52 23.54
N LEU A 217 -4.64 -6.75 24.22
CA LEU A 217 -4.70 -6.74 25.69
C LEU A 217 -5.56 -7.87 26.29
N GLY A 218 -6.38 -8.57 25.50
CA GLY A 218 -7.21 -9.68 26.00
C GLY A 218 -8.10 -9.27 27.18
N ASN A 219 -8.48 -10.20 28.06
CA ASN A 219 -9.47 -9.94 29.11
C ASN A 219 -9.02 -9.00 30.25
N ALA A 220 -7.78 -8.51 30.24
CA ALA A 220 -7.24 -7.69 31.33
C ALA A 220 -7.86 -6.30 31.48
N ILE A 221 -8.66 -5.82 30.51
CA ILE A 221 -9.24 -4.46 30.57
C ILE A 221 -10.52 -4.40 31.44
N ASN A 222 -11.10 -5.53 31.86
CA ASN A 222 -12.34 -5.56 32.65
C ASN A 222 -12.10 -5.07 34.09
N GLY A 223 -12.03 -3.74 34.30
CA GLY A 223 -11.86 -3.13 35.62
C GLY A 223 -10.98 -1.88 35.70
N GLY A 224 -10.52 -1.31 34.58
CA GLY A 224 -9.85 0.01 34.53
C GLY A 224 -8.40 0.07 35.02
N SER A 225 -7.92 -0.90 35.80
CA SER A 225 -6.50 -1.02 36.18
C SER A 225 -5.96 -2.39 35.79
N ILE A 226 -4.92 -2.42 34.94
CA ILE A 226 -4.18 -3.65 34.62
C ILE A 226 -3.10 -3.80 35.69
N LYS A 227 -3.29 -4.77 36.60
CA LYS A 227 -2.43 -4.93 37.79
C LYS A 227 -1.17 -5.77 37.54
N SER A 228 -1.09 -6.48 36.42
CA SER A 228 -0.03 -7.48 36.21
C SER A 228 1.19 -6.91 35.48
N GLU A 229 2.37 -7.37 35.88
CA GLU A 229 3.64 -7.14 35.17
C GLU A 229 3.67 -7.85 33.80
N ASP A 230 2.73 -8.75 33.52
CA ASP A 230 2.56 -9.48 32.25
C ASP A 230 2.35 -8.58 31.01
N TYR A 231 2.17 -7.27 31.21
CA TYR A 231 1.89 -6.29 30.17
C TYR A 231 3.06 -5.33 29.89
N ILE A 232 4.29 -5.68 30.28
CA ILE A 232 5.50 -4.89 29.94
C ILE A 232 5.59 -4.64 28.43
N TRP A 233 5.23 -5.63 27.60
CA TRP A 233 5.20 -5.46 26.14
C TRP A 233 4.21 -4.38 25.69
N ALA A 234 3.06 -4.25 26.37
CA ALA A 234 2.04 -3.25 26.05
C ALA A 234 2.51 -1.83 26.37
N HIS A 235 3.32 -1.66 27.42
CA HIS A 235 4.01 -0.41 27.69
C HIS A 235 5.02 -0.07 26.58
N LYS A 236 5.82 -1.04 26.14
CA LYS A 236 6.80 -0.83 25.06
C LYS A 236 6.17 -0.41 23.73
N VAL A 237 4.99 -0.93 23.40
CA VAL A 237 4.26 -0.53 22.19
C VAL A 237 3.40 0.74 22.39
N GLY A 238 3.47 1.38 23.56
CA GLY A 238 2.78 2.65 23.83
C GLY A 238 1.29 2.53 24.12
N LEU A 239 0.79 1.33 24.45
CA LEU A 239 -0.62 1.14 24.80
C LEU A 239 -0.94 1.59 26.23
N LEU A 240 0.02 1.38 27.13
CA LEU A 240 -0.13 1.55 28.56
C LEU A 240 1.01 2.38 29.14
N ASN A 241 0.72 3.18 30.17
CA ASN A 241 1.74 3.81 31.01
C ASN A 241 1.72 3.27 32.44
N ARG A 242 2.89 3.19 33.06
CA ARG A 242 3.02 2.85 34.49
C ARG A 242 2.33 3.91 35.35
N ALA A 243 1.55 3.47 36.31
CA ALA A 243 0.90 4.27 37.34
C ALA A 243 1.21 3.68 38.73
N ILE A 244 0.85 4.39 39.80
CA ILE A 244 1.09 3.95 41.18
C ILE A 244 0.44 2.57 41.45
N LYS A 245 -0.70 2.26 40.81
CA LYS A 245 -1.47 1.02 40.99
C LYS A 245 -1.50 0.17 39.71
N GLY A 246 -0.35 -0.05 39.08
CA GLY A 246 -0.23 -0.90 37.88
C GLY A 246 -0.12 -0.07 36.61
N PHE A 247 -0.96 -0.36 35.61
CA PHE A 247 -0.96 0.34 34.33
C PHE A 247 -2.30 1.01 34.03
N HIS A 248 -2.24 2.14 33.33
CA HIS A 248 -3.42 2.80 32.73
C HIS A 248 -3.26 2.90 31.22
N ILE A 249 -4.38 2.90 30.51
CA ILE A 249 -4.41 3.09 29.06
C ILE A 249 -4.03 4.53 28.75
N VAL A 250 -3.19 4.71 27.74
CA VAL A 250 -2.80 6.03 27.21
C VAL A 250 -2.93 6.13 25.69
N ASP A 251 -3.30 5.02 25.05
CA ASP A 251 -3.49 4.98 23.61
C ASP A 251 -4.89 5.48 23.21
N HIS A 252 -4.92 6.59 22.48
CA HIS A 252 -6.13 7.26 22.06
C HIS A 252 -7.09 6.37 21.25
N ASP A 253 -6.58 5.51 20.36
CA ASP A 253 -7.43 4.64 19.53
C ASP A 253 -8.17 3.61 20.40
N LEU A 254 -7.46 3.07 21.41
CA LEU A 254 -8.01 2.13 22.37
C LEU A 254 -9.01 2.82 23.31
N GLU A 255 -8.67 3.99 23.85
CA GLU A 255 -9.60 4.79 24.67
C GLU A 255 -10.90 5.09 23.93
N TRP A 256 -10.77 5.55 22.68
CA TRP A 256 -11.92 5.80 21.81
C TRP A 256 -12.78 4.55 21.65
N PHE A 257 -12.16 3.39 21.34
CA PHE A 257 -12.90 2.14 21.17
C PHE A 257 -13.61 1.70 22.45
N MET A 258 -12.94 1.81 23.60
CA MET A 258 -13.52 1.47 24.90
C MET A 258 -14.69 2.36 25.29
N SER A 259 -14.73 3.61 24.80
CA SER A 259 -15.85 4.53 24.98
C SER A 259 -16.96 4.37 23.93
N SER A 260 -16.69 3.62 22.85
CA SER A 260 -17.62 3.47 21.73
C SER A 260 -18.74 2.47 22.06
N PRO A 261 -19.90 2.54 21.35
CA PRO A 261 -20.98 1.56 21.49
C PRO A 261 -20.56 0.11 21.18
N TRP A 262 -19.39 -0.10 20.60
CA TRP A 262 -18.88 -1.41 20.19
C TRP A 262 -18.06 -2.13 21.27
N ALA A 263 -17.73 -1.44 22.37
CA ALA A 263 -16.97 -2.04 23.47
C ALA A 263 -17.70 -3.26 24.06
N ASP A 264 -19.01 -3.14 24.28
CA ASP A 264 -19.85 -4.20 24.84
C ASP A 264 -20.07 -5.37 23.87
N SER A 265 -20.00 -5.10 22.55
CA SER A 265 -20.12 -6.12 21.51
C SER A 265 -18.81 -6.85 21.21
N TYR A 266 -17.71 -6.55 21.92
CA TYR A 266 -16.38 -7.09 21.64
C TYR A 266 -16.36 -8.62 21.49
N GLU A 267 -16.92 -9.37 22.45
CA GLU A 267 -16.88 -10.83 22.43
C GLU A 267 -17.69 -11.42 21.26
N ALA A 268 -18.84 -10.82 20.95
CA ALA A 268 -19.69 -11.29 19.86
C ALA A 268 -19.08 -11.00 18.47
N VAL A 269 -18.37 -9.88 18.34
CA VAL A 269 -17.71 -9.47 17.09
C VAL A 269 -16.39 -10.22 16.90
N SER A 270 -15.59 -10.38 17.95
CA SER A 270 -14.25 -11.00 17.90
C SER A 270 -14.29 -12.42 17.35
N GLY A 271 -15.27 -13.23 17.77
CA GLY A 271 -15.48 -14.59 17.31
C GLY A 271 -15.74 -14.74 15.81
N ASN A 272 -16.12 -13.66 15.11
CA ASN A 272 -16.47 -13.69 13.69
C ASN A 272 -15.38 -13.09 12.76
N CYS A 273 -14.39 -12.38 13.29
CA CYS A 273 -13.36 -11.71 12.47
C CYS A 273 -11.91 -12.13 12.76
N ILE A 274 -11.66 -12.87 13.84
CA ILE A 274 -10.31 -13.32 14.20
C ILE A 274 -9.95 -14.59 13.42
N THR A 275 -8.81 -14.55 12.73
CA THR A 275 -8.25 -15.70 12.01
C THR A 275 -7.00 -16.21 12.73
N GLN A 276 -6.62 -17.47 12.51
CA GLN A 276 -5.37 -18.01 13.05
C GLN A 276 -4.14 -17.19 12.62
N GLY A 277 -4.10 -16.76 11.36
CA GLY A 277 -3.03 -15.87 10.87
C GLY A 277 -2.98 -14.52 11.58
N PHE A 278 -4.13 -13.96 11.98
CA PHE A 278 -4.17 -12.73 12.78
C PHE A 278 -3.65 -12.95 14.20
N LEU A 279 -4.04 -14.05 14.86
CA LEU A 279 -3.54 -14.39 16.19
C LEU A 279 -2.02 -14.57 16.21
N GLN A 280 -1.46 -15.23 15.20
CA GLN A 280 -0.01 -15.33 15.04
C GLN A 280 0.69 -13.96 14.97
N GLN A 281 0.05 -12.94 14.39
CA GLN A 281 0.59 -11.58 14.37
C GLN A 281 0.44 -10.86 15.71
N VAL A 282 -0.66 -11.10 16.44
CA VAL A 282 -0.83 -10.64 17.82
C VAL A 282 0.30 -11.18 18.68
N ASP A 283 0.60 -12.46 18.57
CA ASP A 283 1.65 -13.13 19.35
C ASP A 283 3.03 -12.56 19.02
N LYS A 284 3.35 -12.32 17.74
CA LYS A 284 4.59 -11.64 17.32
C LYS A 284 4.76 -10.26 17.96
N VAL A 285 3.70 -9.45 18.00
CA VAL A 285 3.76 -8.12 18.63
C VAL A 285 3.99 -8.24 20.13
N ARG A 286 3.35 -9.20 20.81
CA ARG A 286 3.59 -9.45 22.24
C ARG A 286 5.03 -9.90 22.52
N SER A 287 5.64 -10.65 21.61
CA SER A 287 7.05 -11.07 21.68
C SER A 287 8.07 -9.94 21.51
N ILE A 288 7.66 -8.67 21.34
CA ILE A 288 8.60 -7.54 21.21
C ILE A 288 9.56 -7.39 22.40
N VAL A 289 9.14 -7.79 23.60
CA VAL A 289 10.00 -7.78 24.79
C VAL A 289 11.18 -8.75 24.68
N LEU A 290 11.06 -9.79 23.84
CA LEU A 290 12.17 -10.72 23.59
C LEU A 290 13.31 -10.07 22.81
N LEU A 291 13.13 -8.91 22.17
CA LEU A 291 14.22 -8.23 21.47
C LEU A 291 15.34 -7.78 22.43
N GLU A 292 15.01 -7.46 23.69
CA GLU A 292 16.01 -7.14 24.72
C GLU A 292 16.78 -8.40 25.14
N GLU A 293 16.08 -9.53 25.25
CA GLU A 293 16.67 -10.85 25.52
C GLU A 293 17.60 -11.27 24.37
N TYR A 294 17.19 -11.06 23.12
CA TYR A 294 18.01 -11.31 21.94
C TYR A 294 19.25 -10.41 21.92
N THR A 295 19.08 -9.14 22.30
CA THR A 295 20.20 -8.20 22.43
C THR A 295 21.21 -8.71 23.45
N ARG A 296 20.73 -9.09 24.65
CA ARG A 296 21.58 -9.59 25.73
C ARG A 296 22.32 -10.85 25.32
N TYR A 297 21.61 -11.81 24.73
CA TYR A 297 22.20 -13.06 24.24
C TYR A 297 23.29 -12.81 23.20
N VAL A 298 23.03 -11.95 22.21
CA VAL A 298 24.02 -11.65 21.16
C VAL A 298 25.23 -10.94 21.74
N LEU A 299 25.07 -10.08 22.76
CA LEU A 299 26.19 -9.44 23.44
C LEU A 299 27.01 -10.42 24.27
N GLU A 300 26.36 -11.33 25.00
CA GLU A 300 27.01 -12.37 25.81
C GLU A 300 27.83 -13.33 24.96
N HIS A 301 27.28 -13.77 23.83
CA HIS A 301 27.91 -14.72 22.91
C HIS A 301 28.60 -14.06 21.70
N LEU A 302 28.88 -12.75 21.74
CA LEU A 302 29.30 -12.00 20.54
C LEU A 302 30.53 -12.59 19.86
N LEU A 303 31.54 -12.97 20.64
CA LEU A 303 32.80 -13.53 20.11
C LEU A 303 32.57 -14.89 19.44
N GLU A 304 31.72 -15.74 20.02
CA GLU A 304 31.36 -17.05 19.48
C GLU A 304 30.56 -16.89 18.18
N LEU A 305 29.54 -16.01 18.20
CA LEU A 305 28.67 -15.71 17.07
C LEU A 305 29.40 -15.03 15.90
N GLN A 306 30.55 -14.41 16.15
CA GLN A 306 31.42 -13.88 15.10
C GLN A 306 32.27 -14.96 14.43
N THR A 307 32.24 -16.21 14.88
CA THR A 307 32.88 -17.34 14.19
C THR A 307 31.84 -18.16 13.43
N LYS A 308 32.26 -18.81 12.33
CA LYS A 308 31.38 -19.70 11.57
C LYS A 308 30.90 -20.86 12.44
N GLU A 309 31.82 -21.46 13.18
CA GLU A 309 31.61 -22.64 14.01
C GLU A 309 30.67 -22.31 15.18
N GLY A 310 30.92 -21.22 15.90
CA GLY A 310 30.06 -20.76 16.99
C GLY A 310 28.67 -20.39 16.50
N MET A 311 28.55 -19.58 15.43
CA MET A 311 27.24 -19.25 14.84
C MET A 311 26.46 -20.52 14.45
N LEU A 312 27.10 -21.51 13.84
CA LEU A 312 26.47 -22.77 13.47
C LEU A 312 25.96 -23.54 14.70
N GLU A 313 26.75 -23.60 15.76
CA GLU A 313 26.34 -24.24 17.02
C GLU A 313 25.09 -23.58 17.61
N HIS A 314 25.07 -22.25 17.68
CA HIS A 314 23.93 -21.49 18.20
C HIS A 314 22.68 -21.63 17.33
N LEU A 315 22.83 -21.64 16.00
CA LEU A 315 21.71 -21.91 15.08
C LEU A 315 21.13 -23.31 15.30
N ARG A 316 21.96 -24.33 15.54
CA ARG A 316 21.51 -25.71 15.82
C ARG A 316 20.84 -25.86 17.18
N LYS A 317 21.32 -25.14 18.20
CA LYS A 317 20.64 -25.04 19.50
C LYS A 317 19.22 -24.49 19.29
N GLN A 318 19.09 -23.38 18.56
CA GLN A 318 17.77 -22.81 18.24
C GLN A 318 16.90 -23.69 17.33
N LEU A 319 17.49 -24.44 16.40
CA LEU A 319 16.74 -25.41 15.59
C LEU A 319 16.10 -26.49 16.48
N THR A 320 16.79 -26.90 17.54
CA THR A 320 16.27 -27.86 18.53
C THR A 320 15.24 -27.20 19.43
N ASN A 321 15.61 -26.08 20.07
CA ASN A 321 14.75 -25.32 20.95
C ASN A 321 15.08 -23.82 20.87
N PRO A 322 14.27 -23.01 20.17
CA PRO A 322 14.54 -21.57 20.03
C PRO A 322 14.52 -20.78 21.35
N ALA A 323 13.91 -21.34 22.39
CA ALA A 323 13.82 -20.74 23.72
C ALA A 323 14.98 -21.15 24.64
N GLU A 324 15.78 -22.13 24.25
CA GLU A 324 16.93 -22.58 25.02
C GLU A 324 17.93 -21.44 25.06
N SER A 325 18.13 -20.83 26.24
CA SER A 325 19.06 -19.71 26.52
C SER A 325 18.49 -18.28 26.42
N ILE A 326 17.17 -18.10 26.42
CA ILE A 326 16.56 -16.77 26.61
C ILE A 326 15.55 -16.82 27.76
N ASP A 327 15.49 -15.76 28.56
CA ASP A 327 14.47 -15.64 29.60
C ASP A 327 13.17 -15.17 28.94
N ILE A 328 12.13 -16.01 28.96
CA ILE A 328 10.83 -15.66 28.38
C ILE A 328 9.95 -15.08 29.49
N PRO A 329 9.55 -13.79 29.40
CA PRO A 329 8.64 -13.21 30.37
C PRO A 329 7.31 -13.97 30.44
N GLU A 330 6.68 -13.97 31.61
CA GLU A 330 5.37 -14.58 31.80
C GLU A 330 4.33 -13.98 30.82
N GLY A 331 3.48 -14.83 30.25
CA GLY A 331 2.47 -14.44 29.26
C GLY A 331 2.98 -14.17 27.84
N VAL A 332 4.30 -14.25 27.59
CA VAL A 332 4.89 -14.15 26.25
C VAL A 332 5.08 -15.54 25.66
N LEU A 333 4.69 -15.72 24.40
CA LEU A 333 4.93 -16.98 23.71
C LEU A 333 6.40 -17.13 23.35
N ALA A 334 6.94 -18.30 23.66
CA ALA A 334 8.26 -18.73 23.24
C ALA A 334 8.41 -18.60 21.71
N PRO A 335 9.57 -18.15 21.21
CA PRO A 335 9.81 -18.07 19.79
C PRO A 335 9.70 -19.47 19.17
N GLN A 336 9.06 -19.53 18.00
CA GLN A 336 8.85 -20.80 17.28
C GLN A 336 9.85 -20.99 16.13
N ASN A 337 10.49 -19.90 15.71
CA ASN A 337 11.49 -19.81 14.64
C ASN A 337 12.90 -19.59 15.21
N ILE A 338 13.92 -19.82 14.37
CA ILE A 338 15.30 -19.48 14.66
C ILE A 338 15.46 -17.96 14.64
N TRP A 339 15.28 -17.33 15.79
CA TRP A 339 15.19 -15.87 15.92
C TRP A 339 16.52 -15.15 15.67
N LEU A 340 17.66 -15.84 15.80
CA LEU A 340 18.99 -15.23 15.63
C LEU A 340 19.18 -14.61 14.23
N PHE A 341 18.66 -15.30 13.20
CA PHE A 341 18.68 -14.78 11.83
C PHE A 341 17.88 -13.48 11.70
N ASP A 342 16.64 -13.48 12.21
CA ASP A 342 15.75 -12.33 12.12
C ASP A 342 16.32 -11.13 12.90
N TYR A 343 16.92 -11.39 14.07
CA TYR A 343 17.52 -10.37 14.91
C TYR A 343 18.79 -9.77 14.28
N ILE A 344 19.72 -10.58 13.78
CA ILE A 344 20.91 -10.07 13.05
C ILE A 344 20.48 -9.29 11.81
N GLY A 345 19.47 -9.78 11.08
CA GLY A 345 18.91 -9.06 9.94
C GLY A 345 18.31 -7.71 10.32
N ALA A 346 17.66 -7.61 11.49
CA ALA A 346 17.15 -6.35 12.03
C ALA A 346 18.30 -5.40 12.44
N LEU A 347 19.34 -5.92 13.07
CA LEU A 347 20.53 -5.16 13.45
C LEU A 347 21.22 -4.51 12.23
N ILE A 348 21.40 -5.26 11.15
CA ILE A 348 21.99 -4.73 9.90
C ILE A 348 21.09 -3.66 9.25
N LYS A 349 19.76 -3.84 9.30
CA LYS A 349 18.79 -2.84 8.82
C LYS A 349 18.85 -1.56 9.65
N ALA A 350 18.92 -1.68 10.97
CA ALA A 350 19.06 -0.56 11.89
C ALA A 350 20.36 0.22 11.62
N ARG A 351 21.50 -0.48 11.57
CA ARG A 351 22.81 0.11 11.28
C ARG A 351 22.86 0.86 9.94
N THR A 352 22.22 0.31 8.91
CA THR A 352 22.23 0.92 7.57
C THR A 352 21.13 1.95 7.36
N ASN A 353 20.26 2.16 8.37
CA ASN A 353 19.03 2.95 8.27
C ASN A 353 18.18 2.55 7.04
N ARG A 354 18.11 1.25 6.74
CA ARG A 354 17.36 0.70 5.59
C ARG A 354 16.31 -0.27 6.08
N SER A 355 15.03 0.10 5.95
CA SER A 355 13.90 -0.77 6.30
C SER A 355 13.83 -2.06 5.44
N GLN A 356 14.39 -2.05 4.22
CA GLN A 356 14.38 -3.20 3.28
C GLN A 356 15.77 -3.68 2.83
N GLY A 357 16.80 -3.50 3.66
CA GLY A 357 18.19 -3.76 3.24
C GLY A 357 18.66 -5.23 3.29
N PHE A 358 18.09 -6.04 4.19
CA PHE A 358 18.62 -7.38 4.48
C PHE A 358 17.49 -8.41 4.69
N GLY A 359 16.93 -8.90 3.58
CA GLY A 359 15.92 -9.98 3.58
C GLY A 359 16.50 -11.28 3.02
N TYR A 360 15.66 -12.32 2.90
CA TYR A 360 16.06 -13.62 2.35
C TYR A 360 16.75 -13.51 0.98
N SER A 361 16.28 -12.65 0.08
CA SER A 361 16.91 -12.49 -1.25
C SER A 361 18.32 -11.92 -1.18
N THR A 362 18.53 -10.85 -0.39
CA THR A 362 19.87 -10.26 -0.19
C THR A 362 20.80 -11.25 0.49
N PHE A 363 20.30 -11.94 1.51
CA PHE A 363 21.05 -12.95 2.23
C PHE A 363 21.44 -14.12 1.31
N ALA A 364 20.51 -14.61 0.49
CA ALA A 364 20.79 -15.65 -0.51
C ALA A 364 21.88 -15.22 -1.48
N GLY A 365 21.86 -13.96 -1.95
CA GLY A 365 22.93 -13.41 -2.79
C GLY A 365 24.30 -13.36 -2.09
N HIS A 366 24.33 -13.08 -0.78
CA HIS A 366 25.58 -13.14 0.01
C HIS A 366 26.09 -14.57 0.20
N VAL A 367 25.18 -15.55 0.35
CA VAL A 367 25.55 -16.97 0.38
C VAL A 367 26.08 -17.40 -0.99
N ASP A 368 25.37 -17.07 -2.06
CA ASP A 368 25.72 -17.42 -3.44
C ASP A 368 27.13 -16.94 -3.80
N ALA A 369 27.43 -15.67 -3.52
CA ALA A 369 28.74 -15.04 -3.76
C ALA A 369 29.92 -15.73 -3.04
N LYS A 370 29.66 -16.58 -2.05
CA LYS A 370 30.67 -17.28 -1.24
C LYS A 370 30.63 -18.79 -1.40
N SER A 371 29.64 -19.32 -2.08
CA SER A 371 29.35 -20.74 -2.07
C SER A 371 30.02 -21.48 -3.22
N SER A 372 30.41 -22.74 -2.94
CA SER A 372 30.71 -23.75 -3.96
C SER A 372 29.49 -24.66 -4.20
N TYR A 373 29.43 -25.35 -5.33
CA TYR A 373 28.30 -26.24 -5.66
C TYR A 373 28.05 -27.33 -4.60
N ILE A 374 26.77 -27.56 -4.24
CA ILE A 374 26.32 -28.72 -3.45
C ILE A 374 25.67 -29.71 -4.42
N GLY A 375 26.42 -30.72 -4.88
CA GLY A 375 25.92 -31.68 -5.88
C GLY A 375 25.63 -30.98 -7.22
N SER A 376 24.39 -31.06 -7.71
CA SER A 376 23.96 -30.41 -8.97
C SER A 376 23.28 -29.05 -8.78
N MET A 377 23.16 -28.55 -7.55
CA MET A 377 22.51 -27.27 -7.25
C MET A 377 23.48 -26.35 -6.51
N ASP A 378 23.59 -25.11 -6.93
CA ASP A 378 24.35 -24.11 -6.18
C ASP A 378 23.61 -23.78 -4.86
N VAL A 379 24.38 -23.33 -3.86
CA VAL A 379 23.84 -23.08 -2.50
C VAL A 379 22.98 -21.82 -2.48
N GLY A 380 23.22 -20.87 -3.39
CA GLY A 380 22.40 -19.69 -3.58
C GLY A 380 20.95 -20.05 -3.93
N THR A 381 20.78 -20.92 -4.91
CA THR A 381 19.51 -21.50 -5.36
C THR A 381 18.86 -22.25 -4.21
N TRP A 382 19.61 -23.06 -3.46
CA TRP A 382 19.07 -23.76 -2.29
C TRP A 382 18.55 -22.76 -1.25
N CYS A 383 19.35 -21.74 -0.93
CA CYS A 383 18.98 -20.72 0.04
C CYS A 383 17.71 -19.98 -0.40
N SER A 384 17.64 -19.60 -1.68
CA SER A 384 16.50 -18.89 -2.25
C SER A 384 15.19 -19.69 -2.14
N CYS A 385 15.26 -21.01 -2.25
CA CYS A 385 14.10 -21.90 -2.23
C CYS A 385 13.70 -22.35 -0.82
N PHE A 386 14.67 -22.55 0.07
CA PHE A 386 14.46 -23.35 1.27
C PHE A 386 14.79 -22.66 2.60
N MET A 387 15.41 -21.47 2.61
CA MET A 387 15.73 -20.78 3.87
C MET A 387 14.52 -20.54 4.76
N ASN A 388 13.38 -20.16 4.16
CA ASN A 388 12.16 -19.95 4.92
C ASN A 388 11.69 -21.23 5.63
N GLN A 389 11.96 -22.41 5.06
CA GLN A 389 11.62 -23.68 5.69
C GLN A 389 12.54 -23.99 6.87
N TYR A 390 13.84 -23.70 6.70
CA TYR A 390 14.85 -23.83 7.76
C TYR A 390 14.55 -22.94 8.97
N PHE A 391 14.43 -21.63 8.76
CA PHE A 391 14.27 -20.68 9.87
C PHE A 391 12.92 -20.82 10.57
N ASN A 392 11.87 -21.27 9.87
CA ASN A 392 10.58 -21.58 10.49
C ASN A 392 10.48 -23.03 11.04
N ARG A 393 11.59 -23.79 11.06
CA ARG A 393 11.65 -25.13 11.65
C ARG A 393 10.59 -26.09 11.12
N HIS A 394 10.38 -26.10 9.80
CA HIS A 394 9.46 -27.07 9.19
C HIS A 394 9.95 -28.50 9.47
N THR A 395 9.14 -29.29 10.18
CA THR A 395 9.54 -30.61 10.70
C THR A 395 9.97 -31.63 9.64
N ALA A 396 9.52 -31.46 8.39
CA ALA A 396 9.90 -32.30 7.26
C ALA A 396 11.20 -31.85 6.56
N PHE A 397 11.80 -30.76 7.02
CA PHE A 397 12.92 -30.11 6.34
C PHE A 397 14.25 -30.40 7.05
N ASN A 398 15.10 -31.18 6.39
CA ASN A 398 16.49 -31.42 6.81
C ASN A 398 17.44 -30.69 5.86
N PRO A 399 18.04 -29.56 6.28
CA PRO A 399 19.00 -28.86 5.44
C PRO A 399 20.28 -29.70 5.24
N PRO A 400 20.93 -29.64 4.06
CA PRO A 400 22.29 -30.12 3.92
C PRO A 400 23.21 -29.39 4.90
N VAL A 401 24.05 -30.13 5.63
CA VAL A 401 25.01 -29.57 6.62
C VAL A 401 25.83 -28.43 6.04
N ILE A 402 26.30 -28.60 4.80
CA ILE A 402 27.08 -27.60 4.07
C ILE A 402 26.29 -26.30 3.83
N ALA A 403 24.97 -26.36 3.65
CA ALA A 403 24.16 -25.16 3.51
C ALA A 403 24.03 -24.41 4.85
N GLU A 404 23.87 -25.12 5.97
CA GLU A 404 23.88 -24.51 7.31
C GLU A 404 25.22 -23.80 7.58
N GLU A 405 26.33 -24.42 7.20
CA GLU A 405 27.67 -23.85 7.33
C GLU A 405 27.83 -22.52 6.58
N TYR A 406 27.29 -22.41 5.37
CA TYR A 406 27.31 -21.15 4.61
C TYR A 406 26.39 -20.09 5.23
N VAL A 407 25.20 -20.48 5.69
CA VAL A 407 24.28 -19.59 6.41
C VAL A 407 24.97 -19.02 7.64
N ALA A 408 25.60 -19.88 8.45
CA ALA A 408 26.35 -19.50 9.64
C ALA A 408 27.51 -18.56 9.30
N ASN A 409 28.30 -18.87 8.26
CA ASN A 409 29.41 -18.03 7.85
C ASN A 409 28.95 -16.62 7.43
N VAL A 410 27.89 -16.52 6.63
CA VAL A 410 27.37 -15.22 6.19
C VAL A 410 26.86 -14.41 7.39
N LEU A 411 26.10 -15.02 8.31
CA LEU A 411 25.61 -14.32 9.51
C LEU A 411 26.76 -13.85 10.41
N ALA A 412 27.74 -14.72 10.65
CA ALA A 412 28.92 -14.39 11.46
C ALA A 412 29.69 -13.20 10.86
N GLU A 413 29.92 -13.20 9.54
CA GLU A 413 30.59 -12.09 8.87
C GLU A 413 29.79 -10.79 8.91
N GLN A 414 28.47 -10.83 8.75
CA GLN A 414 27.66 -9.63 8.90
C GLN A 414 27.74 -9.09 10.33
N LEU A 415 27.69 -9.96 11.34
CA LEU A 415 27.78 -9.58 12.74
C LEU A 415 29.16 -9.00 13.10
N LYS A 416 30.26 -9.48 12.49
CA LYS A 416 31.61 -8.87 12.64
C LYS A 416 31.65 -7.40 12.27
N THR A 417 30.74 -6.95 11.41
CA THR A 417 30.69 -5.55 11.01
C THR A 417 30.06 -4.62 12.05
N VAL A 418 29.53 -5.16 13.15
CA VAL A 418 28.84 -4.41 14.20
C VAL A 418 29.54 -4.63 15.54
N SER A 419 30.00 -3.56 16.18
CA SER A 419 30.63 -3.60 17.49
C SER A 419 29.62 -3.84 18.63
N SER A 420 30.07 -4.31 19.79
CA SER A 420 29.22 -4.48 20.99
C SER A 420 28.54 -3.17 21.43
N LEU A 421 29.25 -2.05 21.31
CA LEU A 421 28.71 -0.72 21.62
C LEU A 421 27.62 -0.32 20.61
N GLU A 422 27.81 -0.61 19.32
CA GLU A 422 26.77 -0.40 18.31
C GLU A 422 25.55 -1.29 18.56
N ILE A 423 25.73 -2.57 18.89
CA ILE A 423 24.61 -3.48 19.20
C ILE A 423 23.76 -2.92 20.34
N SER A 424 24.41 -2.48 21.42
CA SER A 424 23.72 -1.90 22.57
C SER A 424 22.93 -0.63 22.19
N ARG A 425 23.52 0.23 21.35
CA ARG A 425 22.87 1.47 20.87
C ARG A 425 21.72 1.21 19.90
N LEU A 426 21.85 0.21 19.02
CA LEU A 426 20.86 -0.11 17.99
C LEU A 426 19.66 -0.88 18.54
N SER A 427 19.69 -1.37 19.78
CA SER A 427 18.59 -2.14 20.38
C SER A 427 17.27 -1.35 20.38
N ASP A 428 17.30 -0.08 20.78
CA ASP A 428 16.12 0.81 20.77
C ASP A 428 15.62 1.10 19.34
N ASP A 429 16.54 1.23 18.38
CA ASP A 429 16.21 1.41 16.96
C ASP A 429 15.54 0.15 16.39
N ILE A 430 16.03 -1.05 16.77
CA ILE A 430 15.43 -2.33 16.36
C ILE A 430 14.01 -2.45 16.90
N ILE A 431 13.79 -2.14 18.19
CA ILE A 431 12.46 -2.13 18.80
C ILE A 431 11.54 -1.18 18.04
N SER A 432 11.99 0.06 17.81
CA SER A 432 11.21 1.08 17.09
C SER A 432 10.86 0.62 15.66
N GLN A 433 11.81 0.02 14.95
CA GLN A 433 11.58 -0.55 13.62
C GLN A 433 10.63 -1.75 13.65
N TYR A 434 10.72 -2.60 14.67
CA TYR A 434 9.83 -3.74 14.86
C TYR A 434 8.39 -3.27 15.12
N ILE A 435 8.17 -2.26 15.95
CA ILE A 435 6.85 -1.63 16.17
C ILE A 435 6.31 -1.10 14.84
N ALA A 436 7.11 -0.32 14.10
CA ALA A 436 6.67 0.24 12.83
C ALA A 436 6.30 -0.86 11.80
N LYS A 437 7.01 -1.99 11.80
CA LYS A 437 6.81 -3.08 10.82
C LYS A 437 5.72 -4.07 11.22
N GLU A 438 5.86 -4.70 12.39
CA GLU A 438 4.99 -5.81 12.81
C GLU A 438 3.70 -5.30 13.43
N TYR A 439 3.76 -4.24 14.25
CA TYR A 439 2.58 -3.66 14.87
C TYR A 439 1.81 -2.76 13.91
N GLU A 440 2.43 -1.68 13.42
CA GLU A 440 1.75 -0.68 12.59
C GLU A 440 1.44 -1.17 11.17
N ALA A 441 2.47 -1.63 10.44
CA ALA A 441 2.30 -1.98 9.03
C ALA A 441 1.68 -3.37 8.79
N THR A 442 1.78 -4.30 9.75
CA THR A 442 1.33 -5.69 9.58
C THR A 442 0.06 -6.00 10.37
N LEU A 443 0.10 -5.90 11.70
CA LEU A 443 -1.03 -6.27 12.56
C LEU A 443 -2.23 -5.34 12.35
N LEU A 444 -2.03 -4.01 12.47
CA LEU A 444 -3.13 -3.05 12.34
C LEU A 444 -3.69 -3.00 10.90
N ALA A 445 -2.91 -3.37 9.89
CA ALA A 445 -3.33 -3.47 8.49
C ALA A 445 -3.65 -4.91 8.02
N HIS A 446 -3.80 -5.86 8.95
CA HIS A 446 -3.95 -7.28 8.61
C HIS A 446 -5.19 -7.56 7.73
N ARG A 447 -4.97 -8.09 6.52
CA ARG A 447 -6.03 -8.27 5.50
C ARG A 447 -7.12 -9.25 5.88
N GLY A 448 -6.82 -10.21 6.76
CA GLY A 448 -7.79 -11.19 7.25
C GLY A 448 -8.67 -10.68 8.39
N PHE A 449 -8.44 -9.46 8.88
CA PHE A 449 -9.17 -8.87 10.00
C PHE A 449 -10.03 -7.68 9.53
N ASP A 450 -11.35 -7.89 9.52
CA ASP A 450 -12.34 -6.93 9.01
C ASP A 450 -13.44 -6.64 10.05
N PRO A 451 -13.14 -5.88 11.12
CA PRO A 451 -14.07 -5.65 12.23
C PRO A 451 -15.32 -4.88 11.81
N LEU A 452 -15.23 -3.93 10.86
CA LEU A 452 -16.41 -3.22 10.35
C LEU A 452 -17.45 -4.16 9.75
N LEU A 453 -17.01 -5.16 8.97
CA LEU A 453 -17.92 -6.14 8.39
C LEU A 453 -18.53 -7.02 9.48
N ALA A 454 -17.73 -7.46 10.45
CA ALA A 454 -18.23 -8.26 11.56
C ALA A 454 -19.26 -7.50 12.41
N ILE A 455 -19.07 -6.20 12.63
CA ILE A 455 -20.06 -5.33 13.29
C ILE A 455 -21.34 -5.23 12.45
N MET A 456 -21.24 -5.02 11.14
CA MET A 456 -22.43 -4.99 10.26
C MET A 456 -23.19 -6.32 10.23
N ILE A 457 -22.50 -7.45 10.41
CA ILE A 457 -23.13 -8.77 10.54
C ILE A 457 -23.80 -8.92 11.91
N HIS A 458 -23.10 -8.55 12.99
CA HIS A 458 -23.58 -8.63 14.36
C HIS A 458 -24.85 -7.78 14.58
N THR A 459 -24.89 -6.59 14.00
CA THR A 459 -26.04 -5.67 14.04
C THR A 459 -27.21 -6.10 13.14
N GLY A 460 -27.06 -7.16 12.34
CA GLY A 460 -28.10 -7.67 11.46
C GLY A 460 -28.32 -6.85 10.18
N ILE A 461 -27.52 -5.80 9.94
CA ILE A 461 -27.54 -5.00 8.71
C ILE A 461 -27.22 -5.89 7.50
N ILE A 462 -26.22 -6.75 7.68
CA ILE A 462 -25.79 -7.75 6.71
C ILE A 462 -26.11 -9.12 7.29
N LYS A 463 -26.75 -10.00 6.50
CA LYS A 463 -26.96 -11.38 6.93
C LYS A 463 -25.60 -12.07 7.03
N ALA A 464 -25.39 -12.92 8.04
CA ALA A 464 -24.16 -13.71 8.15
C ALA A 464 -23.87 -14.57 6.90
N SER A 465 -24.90 -14.94 6.14
CA SER A 465 -24.78 -15.67 4.87
C SER A 465 -24.40 -14.79 3.66
N SER A 466 -24.45 -13.47 3.79
CA SER A 466 -24.06 -12.54 2.72
C SER A 466 -22.56 -12.65 2.47
N ARG A 467 -22.20 -13.06 1.26
CA ARG A 467 -20.80 -13.23 0.87
C ARG A 467 -20.19 -11.91 0.38
N LYS A 468 -18.94 -11.67 0.77
CA LYS A 468 -18.08 -10.70 0.06
C LYS A 468 -18.07 -11.08 -1.42
N THR A 469 -18.42 -10.14 -2.28
CA THR A 469 -18.49 -10.37 -3.73
C THR A 469 -17.56 -9.39 -4.42
N GLY A 470 -16.69 -9.90 -5.28
CA GLY A 470 -15.87 -9.09 -6.17
C GLY A 470 -16.67 -8.72 -7.42
N ILE A 471 -17.00 -7.44 -7.57
CA ILE A 471 -17.69 -6.92 -8.76
C ILE A 471 -16.66 -6.32 -9.72
N SER A 472 -16.67 -6.77 -10.97
CA SER A 472 -15.90 -6.15 -12.05
C SER A 472 -16.42 -4.74 -12.31
N THR A 473 -15.53 -3.77 -12.44
CA THR A 473 -15.94 -2.42 -12.81
C THR A 473 -16.38 -2.34 -14.28
N CYS A 474 -17.17 -1.33 -14.63
CA CYS A 474 -17.58 -1.10 -16.02
C CYS A 474 -16.41 -1.01 -16.99
N PHE A 475 -15.26 -0.48 -16.57
CA PHE A 475 -14.04 -0.42 -17.38
C PHE A 475 -13.42 -1.80 -17.59
N ALA A 476 -13.44 -2.67 -16.57
CA ALA A 476 -12.98 -4.04 -16.69
C ALA A 476 -13.89 -4.88 -17.59
N GLU A 477 -15.20 -4.64 -17.50
CA GLU A 477 -16.19 -5.25 -18.40
C GLU A 477 -15.98 -4.79 -19.85
N LYS A 478 -15.78 -3.50 -20.10
CA LYS A 478 -15.44 -2.95 -21.42
C LYS A 478 -14.14 -3.52 -21.97
N ALA A 479 -13.12 -3.68 -21.12
CA ALA A 479 -11.85 -4.29 -21.47
C ALA A 479 -11.92 -5.83 -21.68
N GLY A 480 -13.07 -6.46 -21.46
CA GLY A 480 -13.24 -7.91 -21.58
C GLY A 480 -12.48 -8.72 -20.53
N LEU A 481 -12.26 -8.18 -19.33
CA LEU A 481 -11.44 -8.81 -18.29
C LEU A 481 -12.28 -9.66 -17.33
N GLY A 482 -12.01 -10.97 -17.29
CA GLY A 482 -12.60 -11.90 -16.32
C GLY A 482 -11.82 -12.04 -14.99
N GLY A 483 -10.57 -11.57 -14.95
CA GLY A 483 -9.61 -11.76 -13.86
C GLY A 483 -9.84 -10.87 -12.62
N GLN A 484 -8.81 -10.72 -11.77
CA GLN A 484 -8.89 -9.87 -10.55
C GLN A 484 -8.68 -8.38 -10.84
N ALA A 485 -8.06 -8.03 -11.97
CA ALA A 485 -7.84 -6.64 -12.36
C ALA A 485 -9.18 -5.90 -12.52
N GLY A 486 -9.26 -4.69 -11.96
CA GLY A 486 -10.47 -3.88 -12.07
C GLY A 486 -11.67 -4.38 -11.25
N LYS A 487 -11.49 -5.30 -10.28
CA LYS A 487 -12.55 -5.72 -9.34
C LYS A 487 -12.55 -4.91 -8.05
N THR A 488 -13.74 -4.76 -7.48
CA THR A 488 -13.95 -4.18 -6.16
C THR A 488 -14.74 -5.14 -5.29
N THR A 489 -14.22 -5.45 -4.10
CA THR A 489 -14.93 -6.24 -3.09
C THR A 489 -15.99 -5.39 -2.41
N VAL A 490 -17.23 -5.88 -2.40
CA VAL A 490 -18.38 -5.26 -1.74
C VAL A 490 -19.26 -6.34 -1.11
N VAL A 491 -20.25 -5.91 -0.33
CA VAL A 491 -21.41 -6.73 0.03
C VAL A 491 -22.62 -6.16 -0.69
N LYS A 492 -23.40 -7.03 -1.33
CA LYS A 492 -24.68 -6.66 -1.93
C LYS A 492 -25.81 -6.98 -0.95
N VAL A 493 -26.61 -5.97 -0.61
CA VAL A 493 -27.85 -6.12 0.17
C VAL A 493 -28.99 -5.52 -0.65
N LYS A 494 -29.93 -6.37 -1.10
CA LYS A 494 -30.97 -5.99 -2.07
C LYS A 494 -30.35 -5.32 -3.31
N ASN A 495 -30.74 -4.08 -3.61
CA ASN A 495 -30.24 -3.26 -4.72
C ASN A 495 -29.14 -2.27 -4.27
N THR A 496 -28.50 -2.51 -3.13
CA THR A 496 -27.46 -1.64 -2.57
C THR A 496 -26.12 -2.37 -2.55
N LEU A 497 -25.07 -1.71 -3.02
CA LEU A 497 -23.69 -2.16 -2.84
C LEU A 497 -23.06 -1.39 -1.68
N ILE A 498 -22.48 -2.12 -0.73
CA ILE A 498 -21.81 -1.56 0.44
C ILE A 498 -20.32 -1.86 0.32
N ASN A 499 -19.51 -0.81 0.30
CA ASN A 499 -18.06 -0.89 0.48
C ASN A 499 -17.71 -0.40 1.89
N TRP A 500 -16.61 -0.88 2.46
CA TRP A 500 -16.12 -0.43 3.77
C TRP A 500 -14.61 -0.28 3.75
N GLN A 501 -14.08 0.75 4.41
CA GLN A 501 -12.65 1.01 4.49
C GLN A 501 -12.25 1.59 5.85
N SER A 502 -11.14 1.10 6.38
CA SER A 502 -10.43 1.71 7.51
C SER A 502 -9.14 2.35 7.01
N VAL A 503 -8.86 3.59 7.40
CA VAL A 503 -7.69 4.33 6.91
C VAL A 503 -7.02 5.15 8.00
N SER A 504 -5.70 5.06 8.12
CA SER A 504 -4.91 6.01 8.92
C SER A 504 -4.52 7.24 8.10
N ASP A 505 -4.10 8.31 8.76
CA ASP A 505 -3.68 9.56 8.11
C ASP A 505 -2.64 9.35 7.00
N ALA A 506 -1.67 8.46 7.22
CA ALA A 506 -0.61 8.16 6.25
C ALA A 506 -1.15 7.58 4.92
N GLY A 507 -2.34 6.96 4.93
CA GLY A 507 -2.96 6.32 3.76
C GLY A 507 -4.18 7.05 3.20
N ARG A 508 -4.68 8.09 3.88
CA ARG A 508 -5.96 8.75 3.58
C ARG A 508 -6.06 9.23 2.14
N ASP A 509 -5.11 10.05 1.72
CA ASP A 509 -5.19 10.71 0.40
C ASP A 509 -5.13 9.66 -0.72
N HIS A 510 -4.31 8.62 -0.56
CA HIS A 510 -4.25 7.49 -1.50
C HIS A 510 -5.54 6.67 -1.54
N LYS A 511 -6.16 6.42 -0.38
CA LYS A 511 -7.40 5.65 -0.33
C LYS A 511 -8.59 6.46 -0.87
N LYS A 512 -8.63 7.77 -0.61
CA LYS A 512 -9.61 8.69 -1.21
C LYS A 512 -9.59 8.55 -2.74
N LYS A 513 -8.42 8.72 -3.37
CA LYS A 513 -8.28 8.57 -4.84
C LYS A 513 -8.81 7.22 -5.32
N GLU A 514 -8.39 6.13 -4.68
CA GLU A 514 -8.86 4.79 -5.02
C GLU A 514 -10.40 4.66 -4.93
N LEU A 515 -11.01 5.17 -3.86
CA LEU A 515 -12.45 5.06 -3.64
C LEU A 515 -13.28 5.95 -4.58
N CYS A 516 -12.76 7.12 -4.97
CA CYS A 516 -13.37 7.94 -6.02
C CYS A 516 -13.45 7.15 -7.34
N GLY A 517 -12.35 6.53 -7.76
CA GLY A 517 -12.29 5.71 -8.98
C GLY A 517 -13.23 4.50 -8.96
N ARG A 518 -13.40 3.87 -7.79
CA ARG A 518 -14.24 2.67 -7.63
C ARG A 518 -15.75 2.96 -7.71
N ALA A 519 -16.20 4.13 -7.28
CA ALA A 519 -17.63 4.45 -7.22
C ALA A 519 -18.29 4.40 -8.61
N VAL A 520 -17.73 5.11 -9.58
CA VAL A 520 -18.21 5.10 -10.98
C VAL A 520 -18.12 3.68 -11.56
N GLY A 521 -17.00 3.00 -11.35
CA GLY A 521 -16.80 1.64 -11.83
C GLY A 521 -17.86 0.64 -11.32
N LEU A 522 -18.36 0.83 -10.09
CA LEU A 522 -19.41 0.00 -9.50
C LEU A 522 -20.82 0.41 -9.94
N ARG A 523 -21.07 1.69 -10.18
CA ARG A 523 -22.40 2.23 -10.51
C ARG A 523 -22.88 1.82 -11.91
N TYR A 524 -21.96 1.77 -12.86
CA TYR A 524 -22.26 1.47 -14.25
C TYR A 524 -21.80 0.06 -14.63
N SER A 525 -22.26 -0.40 -15.79
CA SER A 525 -21.85 -1.65 -16.43
C SER A 525 -21.67 -1.41 -17.93
N TRP A 526 -20.87 -2.24 -18.58
CA TRP A 526 -20.68 -2.20 -20.02
C TRP A 526 -21.67 -3.13 -20.73
N ASP A 527 -22.53 -2.58 -21.58
CA ASP A 527 -23.40 -3.34 -22.47
C ASP A 527 -22.67 -3.62 -23.79
N ALA A 528 -22.07 -4.81 -23.90
CA ALA A 528 -21.30 -5.19 -25.07
C ALA A 528 -22.16 -5.33 -26.35
N ILE A 529 -23.47 -5.57 -26.23
CA ILE A 529 -24.37 -5.68 -27.39
C ILE A 529 -24.65 -4.29 -27.96
N ARG A 530 -24.87 -3.31 -27.08
CA ARG A 530 -25.16 -1.93 -27.47
C ARG A 530 -23.91 -1.05 -27.60
N ASN A 531 -22.73 -1.58 -27.26
CA ASN A 531 -21.45 -0.87 -27.24
C ASN A 531 -21.52 0.45 -26.45
N GLN A 532 -22.15 0.42 -25.27
CA GLN A 532 -22.34 1.61 -24.45
C GLN A 532 -22.32 1.29 -22.95
N PHE A 533 -22.07 2.32 -22.14
CA PHE A 533 -22.23 2.22 -20.70
C PHE A 533 -23.70 2.39 -20.31
N VAL A 534 -24.15 1.58 -19.35
CA VAL A 534 -25.50 1.63 -18.79
C VAL A 534 -25.43 1.60 -17.26
N ARG A 535 -26.49 2.06 -16.59
CA ARG A 535 -26.61 1.86 -15.14
C ARG A 535 -26.57 0.37 -14.82
N ARG A 536 -25.82 -0.01 -13.78
CA ARG A 536 -25.66 -1.41 -13.41
C ARG A 536 -27.00 -2.04 -13.00
N PRO A 537 -27.44 -3.13 -13.65
CA PRO A 537 -28.71 -3.77 -13.31
C PRO A 537 -28.77 -4.24 -11.85
N GLY A 538 -29.87 -3.93 -11.18
CA GLY A 538 -30.10 -4.32 -9.79
C GLY A 538 -29.17 -3.62 -8.78
N VAL A 539 -28.64 -2.45 -9.13
CA VAL A 539 -27.90 -1.56 -8.23
C VAL A 539 -28.51 -0.16 -8.32
N ASN A 540 -29.16 0.26 -7.24
CA ASN A 540 -29.79 1.56 -7.11
C ASN A 540 -28.95 2.51 -6.25
N LYS A 541 -28.16 1.97 -5.32
CA LYS A 541 -27.45 2.75 -4.31
C LYS A 541 -26.04 2.21 -4.04
N LEU A 542 -25.08 3.11 -3.90
CA LEU A 542 -23.73 2.85 -3.43
C LEU A 542 -23.53 3.48 -2.07
N ILE A 543 -23.22 2.66 -1.08
CA ILE A 543 -22.92 3.10 0.29
C ILE A 543 -21.46 2.80 0.62
N LEU A 544 -20.81 3.75 1.29
CA LEU A 544 -19.47 3.61 1.84
C LEU A 544 -19.51 3.69 3.37
N VAL A 545 -18.96 2.69 4.05
CA VAL A 545 -18.76 2.70 5.50
C VAL A 545 -17.30 3.01 5.79
N LEU A 546 -17.05 4.08 6.54
CA LEU A 546 -15.70 4.55 6.82
C LEU A 546 -15.30 4.34 8.27
N ASP A 547 -14.01 4.12 8.44
CA ASP A 547 -13.31 4.13 9.72
C ASP A 547 -11.95 4.82 9.55
N GLY A 548 -11.45 5.40 10.63
CA GLY A 548 -10.20 6.13 10.65
C GLY A 548 -10.37 7.63 10.50
N THR A 549 -9.31 8.30 10.06
CA THR A 549 -9.22 9.76 10.01
C THR A 549 -9.56 10.28 8.61
N TRP A 550 -10.61 11.08 8.49
CA TRP A 550 -11.10 11.63 7.22
C TRP A 550 -11.36 13.12 7.35
N ARG A 551 -10.93 13.92 6.37
CA ARG A 551 -11.23 15.37 6.36
C ARG A 551 -12.53 15.62 5.61
N GLN A 552 -13.19 16.73 5.90
CA GLN A 552 -14.45 17.09 5.23
C GLN A 552 -14.30 17.11 3.70
N LYS A 553 -13.21 17.72 3.20
CA LYS A 553 -12.90 17.76 1.76
C LYS A 553 -12.78 16.38 1.12
N ASP A 554 -12.37 15.36 1.87
CA ASP A 554 -12.24 14.00 1.37
C ASP A 554 -13.62 13.34 1.25
N LEU A 555 -14.48 13.52 2.25
CA LEU A 555 -15.87 13.05 2.23
C LEU A 555 -16.67 13.71 1.11
N ASP A 556 -16.50 15.01 0.93
CA ASP A 556 -17.15 15.75 -0.14
C ASP A 556 -16.70 15.23 -1.52
N ALA A 557 -15.40 14.96 -1.69
CA ALA A 557 -14.86 14.38 -2.92
C ALA A 557 -15.43 12.98 -3.20
N LEU A 558 -15.57 12.12 -2.17
CA LEU A 558 -16.16 10.79 -2.30
C LEU A 558 -17.62 10.85 -2.76
N VAL A 559 -18.42 11.73 -2.16
CA VAL A 559 -19.84 11.91 -2.54
C VAL A 559 -19.97 12.48 -3.96
N ARG A 560 -19.14 13.47 -4.32
CA ARG A 560 -19.09 14.01 -5.69
C ARG A 560 -18.72 12.93 -6.71
N SER A 561 -17.78 12.05 -6.36
CA SER A 561 -17.25 11.00 -7.23
C SER A 561 -18.16 9.79 -7.43
N GLY A 562 -19.31 9.71 -6.73
CA GLY A 562 -20.29 8.67 -6.98
C GLY A 562 -20.77 7.90 -5.78
N TRP A 563 -20.31 8.14 -4.56
CA TRP A 563 -20.91 7.51 -3.36
C TRP A 563 -22.22 8.22 -3.00
N ASP A 564 -23.32 7.49 -2.83
CA ASP A 564 -24.63 8.12 -2.54
C ASP A 564 -24.73 8.53 -1.08
N GLN A 565 -24.21 7.68 -0.18
CA GLN A 565 -24.19 7.92 1.26
C GLN A 565 -22.91 7.36 1.87
N ILE A 566 -22.43 8.05 2.89
CA ILE A 566 -21.26 7.65 3.68
C ILE A 566 -21.70 7.55 5.12
N PHE A 567 -21.31 6.48 5.81
CA PHE A 567 -21.58 6.27 7.23
C PHE A 567 -20.27 6.00 7.96
N TYR A 568 -20.14 6.52 9.17
CA TYR A 568 -19.13 6.05 10.11
C TYR A 568 -19.60 4.80 10.86
N ALA A 569 -18.66 4.11 11.49
CA ALA A 569 -18.96 2.88 12.20
C ALA A 569 -19.92 3.08 13.40
N ASP A 570 -19.92 4.23 14.06
CA ASP A 570 -20.88 4.61 15.11
C ASP A 570 -22.27 4.97 14.57
N GLU A 571 -22.43 5.12 13.25
CA GLU A 571 -23.68 5.50 12.58
C GLU A 571 -24.41 4.31 11.93
N LEU A 572 -23.96 3.09 12.18
CA LEU A 572 -24.48 1.89 11.52
C LEU A 572 -25.98 1.64 11.77
N VAL A 573 -26.57 2.18 12.83
CA VAL A 573 -28.03 2.16 13.02
C VAL A 573 -28.75 2.88 11.86
N GLY A 574 -28.21 4.02 11.40
CA GLY A 574 -28.74 4.76 10.24
C GLY A 574 -28.54 4.02 8.92
N LEU A 575 -27.51 3.18 8.82
CA LEU A 575 -27.26 2.35 7.63
C LEU A 575 -28.39 1.35 7.37
N ALA A 576 -28.94 0.72 8.41
CA ALA A 576 -30.07 -0.20 8.27
C ALA A 576 -31.27 0.47 7.60
N ALA A 577 -31.62 1.68 8.04
CA ALA A 577 -32.70 2.48 7.46
C ALA A 577 -32.41 2.90 6.01
N ALA A 578 -31.15 3.18 5.68
CA ALA A 578 -30.73 3.58 4.34
C ALA A 578 -30.77 2.47 3.28
N ILE A 579 -30.75 1.21 3.70
CA ILE A 579 -30.80 0.01 2.84
C ILE A 579 -32.25 -0.45 2.59
N MET A 580 -33.16 -0.17 3.54
CA MET A 580 -34.57 -0.54 3.42
C MET A 580 -35.23 0.20 2.27
#